data_AF-A0A5C5X277-F1
#
_entry.id   AF-A0A5C5X277-F1
#
_cell.length_a   1.000
_cell.length_b   1.000
_cell.length_c   1.000
_cell.angle_alpha   90.00
_cell.angle_beta   90.00
_cell.angle_gamma   90.00
#
_symmetry.space_group_name_H-M   'P 1'
#
loop_
_entity.id
_entity.type
_entity.pdbx_description
1 polymer ?
#
loop_
_entity_poly.entity_id
_entity_poly.type
_entity_poly.pdbx_seq_one_letter_code
_entity_poly.pdbx_strand_id
1 'polypeptide(L)'
;MIGELFDPNAEFSIRETCKPHWSQAGAVVFITFRTADSIPKEVIHRWHREKCDWLVRRGYMRPEQDDWKQVVEEIPSEEAHQFRRQFLKARESCLDDCHGRCVLRDPQCSGAVADSLLKFDGDRYSMGDFVVMPNHVHFLAAFATEQTMGRQCTSWMHYTAHIINGFLDQSCRFWQPDPFDHLVRSPE
;
A
#
# COMPACT_ATOMS: atom_id res chain seq x y z
N MET A 1 21.44 3.32 -6.58
CA MET A 1 20.32 2.74 -5.81
C MET A 1 19.80 3.85 -4.92
N ILE A 2 18.49 4.04 -4.83
CA ILE A 2 17.87 5.15 -4.05
C ILE A 2 17.94 4.94 -2.52
N GLY A 3 18.43 3.78 -2.10
CA GLY A 3 18.54 3.35 -0.71
C GLY A 3 19.15 1.95 -0.66
N GLU A 4 19.02 1.28 0.47
CA GLU A 4 19.50 -0.08 0.71
C GLU A 4 18.36 -1.10 0.64
N LEU A 5 18.69 -2.39 0.49
CA LEU A 5 17.69 -3.45 0.67
C LEU A 5 17.46 -3.70 2.16
N PHE A 6 16.33 -4.31 2.49
CA PHE A 6 16.04 -4.74 3.84
C PHE A 6 17.10 -5.71 4.39
N ASP A 7 17.72 -5.34 5.50
CA ASP A 7 18.60 -6.21 6.29
C ASP A 7 17.87 -6.71 7.54
N PRO A 8 17.54 -8.01 7.64
CA PRO A 8 16.88 -8.57 8.82
C PRO A 8 17.74 -8.57 10.09
N ASN A 9 19.05 -8.34 9.99
CA ASN A 9 19.97 -8.30 11.13
C ASN A 9 20.22 -6.88 11.67
N ALA A 10 19.82 -5.85 10.93
CA ALA A 10 19.92 -4.47 11.35
C ALA A 10 18.66 -4.01 12.10
N GLU A 11 18.72 -2.84 12.74
CA GLU A 11 17.58 -2.28 13.46
C GLU A 11 16.44 -1.95 12.50
N PHE A 12 15.22 -2.34 12.88
CA PHE A 12 13.98 -1.99 12.19
C PHE A 12 12.86 -1.77 13.20
N SER A 13 11.85 -0.99 12.82
CA SER A 13 10.65 -0.78 13.61
C SER A 13 9.41 -1.34 12.91
N ILE A 14 8.43 -1.74 13.72
CA ILE A 14 7.10 -2.13 13.25
C ILE A 14 6.10 -1.22 13.94
N ARG A 15 5.29 -0.53 13.15
CA ARG A 15 4.16 0.26 13.64
C ARG A 15 2.85 -0.41 13.26
N GLU A 16 2.01 -0.65 14.25
CA GLU A 16 0.66 -1.20 14.05
C GLU A 16 -0.36 -0.06 13.86
N THR A 17 -1.03 -0.07 12.72
CA THR A 17 -2.20 0.78 12.43
C THR A 17 -3.41 -0.11 12.12
N CYS A 18 -3.98 -0.06 10.91
CA CYS A 18 -4.91 -1.08 10.45
C CYS A 18 -4.17 -2.34 9.92
N LYS A 19 -2.87 -2.22 9.66
CA LYS A 19 -1.94 -3.26 9.19
C LYS A 19 -0.52 -2.92 9.69
N PRO A 20 0.38 -3.91 9.78
CA PRO A 20 1.75 -3.67 10.22
C PRO A 20 2.56 -2.94 9.16
N HIS A 21 3.28 -1.90 9.59
CA HIS A 21 4.17 -1.11 8.76
C HIS A 21 5.60 -1.29 9.23
N TRP A 22 6.41 -1.93 8.40
CA TRP A 22 7.82 -2.19 8.68
C TRP A 22 8.67 -1.05 8.11
N SER A 23 9.61 -0.56 8.91
CA SER A 23 10.52 0.50 8.48
C SER A 23 11.94 0.19 8.92
N GLN A 24 12.89 0.47 8.03
CA GLN A 24 14.32 0.43 8.32
C GLN A 24 14.95 1.67 7.71
N ALA A 25 15.81 2.35 8.47
CA ALA A 25 16.45 3.58 8.03
C ALA A 25 17.26 3.33 6.75
N GLY A 26 17.06 4.17 5.74
CA GLY A 26 17.75 4.05 4.44
C GLY A 26 17.29 2.91 3.55
N ALA A 27 16.48 1.97 4.06
CA ALA A 27 15.96 0.88 3.25
C ALA A 27 14.88 1.36 2.27
N VAL A 28 14.88 0.77 1.08
CA VAL A 28 13.87 1.04 0.05
C VAL A 28 12.54 0.41 0.46
N VAL A 29 11.49 1.22 0.40
CA VAL A 29 10.11 0.85 0.66
C VAL A 29 9.32 0.97 -0.64
N PHE A 30 8.59 -0.07 -1.00
CA PHE A 30 7.54 0.03 -2.02
C PHE A 30 6.25 0.48 -1.35
N ILE A 31 5.61 1.51 -1.91
CA ILE A 31 4.41 2.12 -1.35
C ILE A 31 3.32 2.21 -2.42
N THR A 32 2.08 1.87 -2.04
CA THR A 32 0.88 2.04 -2.86
C THR A 32 -0.09 3.01 -2.19
N PHE A 33 -0.42 4.10 -2.89
CA PHE A 33 -1.57 4.96 -2.58
C PHE A 33 -2.73 4.59 -3.50
N ARG A 34 -3.95 4.48 -2.99
CA ARG A 34 -5.14 4.19 -3.81
C ARG A 34 -6.28 5.11 -3.48
N THR A 35 -7.09 5.49 -4.46
CA THR A 35 -8.29 6.30 -4.22
C THR A 35 -9.26 5.54 -3.32
N ALA A 36 -10.09 6.25 -2.56
CA ALA A 36 -11.01 5.64 -1.60
C ALA A 36 -12.02 4.68 -2.26
N ASP A 37 -12.36 4.92 -3.53
CA ASP A 37 -13.32 4.17 -4.33
C ASP A 37 -12.68 3.10 -5.25
N SER A 38 -11.36 2.95 -5.24
CA SER A 38 -10.61 2.02 -6.11
C SER A 38 -10.93 0.53 -5.90
N ILE A 39 -11.49 0.16 -4.74
CA ILE A 39 -11.86 -1.23 -4.44
C ILE A 39 -13.33 -1.25 -3.99
N PRO A 40 -14.26 -1.74 -4.83
CA PRO A 40 -15.68 -1.84 -4.49
C PRO A 40 -15.93 -2.70 -3.25
N LYS A 41 -17.00 -2.40 -2.51
CA LYS A 41 -17.35 -3.12 -1.26
C LYS A 41 -17.61 -4.61 -1.52
N GLU A 42 -18.22 -4.92 -2.65
CA GLU A 42 -18.54 -6.29 -3.09
C GLU A 42 -17.26 -7.11 -3.29
N VAL A 43 -16.19 -6.47 -3.79
CA VAL A 43 -14.86 -7.09 -3.95
C VAL A 43 -14.23 -7.36 -2.58
N ILE A 44 -14.33 -6.41 -1.64
CA ILE A 44 -13.84 -6.60 -0.26
C ILE A 44 -14.56 -7.78 0.41
N HIS A 45 -15.88 -7.85 0.31
CA HIS A 45 -16.67 -8.96 0.86
C HIS A 45 -16.32 -10.29 0.19
N ARG A 46 -16.11 -10.30 -1.13
CA ARG A 46 -15.68 -11.49 -1.86
C ARG A 46 -14.31 -11.97 -1.36
N TRP A 47 -13.32 -11.09 -1.29
CA TRP A 47 -11.98 -11.45 -0.80
C TRP A 47 -11.99 -11.95 0.64
N HIS A 48 -12.85 -11.39 1.48
CA HIS A 48 -13.02 -11.90 2.84
C HIS A 48 -13.43 -13.38 2.83
N ARG A 49 -14.48 -13.72 2.07
CA ARG A 49 -14.93 -15.10 1.91
C ARG A 49 -13.85 -15.99 1.29
N GLU A 50 -13.17 -15.53 0.25
CA GLU A 50 -12.10 -16.30 -0.40
C GLU A 50 -10.94 -16.58 0.57
N LYS A 51 -10.59 -15.65 1.46
CA LYS A 51 -9.58 -15.85 2.51
C LYS A 51 -10.02 -16.90 3.52
N CYS A 52 -11.25 -16.79 4.02
CA CYS A 52 -11.83 -17.77 4.93
C CYS A 52 -11.87 -19.17 4.27
N ASP A 53 -12.39 -19.27 3.04
CA ASP A 53 -12.45 -20.52 2.27
C ASP A 53 -11.07 -21.13 2.04
N TRP A 54 -10.05 -20.31 1.77
CA TRP A 54 -8.69 -20.77 1.56
C TRP A 54 -8.14 -21.51 2.79
N LEU A 55 -8.40 -20.95 3.99
CA LEU A 55 -7.96 -21.52 5.26
C LEU A 55 -8.78 -22.75 5.65
N VAL A 56 -10.09 -22.70 5.44
CA VAL A 56 -11.00 -23.83 5.71
C VAL A 56 -10.62 -25.05 4.87
N ARG A 57 -10.37 -24.87 3.56
CA ARG A 57 -10.00 -25.97 2.65
C ARG A 57 -8.68 -26.64 3.01
N ARG A 58 -7.79 -25.94 3.71
CA ARG A 58 -6.51 -26.47 4.20
C ARG A 58 -6.57 -27.00 5.63
N GLY A 59 -7.73 -26.91 6.27
CA GLY A 59 -7.92 -27.36 7.65
C GLY A 59 -7.34 -26.45 8.72
N TYR A 60 -6.98 -25.20 8.37
CA TYR A 60 -6.46 -24.22 9.32
C TYR A 60 -7.54 -23.42 10.05
N MET A 61 -8.75 -23.38 9.50
CA MET A 61 -9.87 -22.62 10.07
C MET A 61 -11.16 -23.44 10.01
N ARG A 62 -12.03 -23.29 11.02
CA ARG A 62 -13.37 -23.88 10.98
C ARG A 62 -14.33 -23.03 10.13
N PRO A 63 -15.34 -23.61 9.46
CA PRO A 63 -16.28 -22.84 8.63
C PRO A 63 -17.04 -21.73 9.38
N GLU A 64 -17.24 -21.88 10.69
CA GLU A 64 -17.96 -20.93 11.54
C GLU A 64 -17.07 -19.81 12.11
N GLN A 65 -15.75 -19.93 11.92
CA GLN A 65 -14.76 -18.97 12.42
C GLN A 65 -14.59 -17.82 11.41
N ASP A 66 -14.41 -16.59 11.88
CA ASP A 66 -14.38 -15.38 11.03
C ASP A 66 -13.22 -14.42 11.38
N ASP A 67 -12.10 -14.99 11.83
CA ASP A 67 -10.91 -14.28 12.31
C ASP A 67 -9.65 -14.67 11.52
N TRP A 68 -9.79 -14.82 10.19
CA TRP A 68 -8.71 -15.27 9.29
C TRP A 68 -7.35 -14.59 9.53
N LYS A 69 -7.35 -13.33 10.00
CA LYS A 69 -6.13 -12.58 10.34
C LYS A 69 -5.32 -13.28 11.42
N GLN A 70 -5.96 -13.70 12.51
CA GLN A 70 -5.26 -14.37 13.62
C GLN A 70 -4.77 -15.74 13.18
N VAL A 71 -5.61 -16.49 12.46
CA VAL A 71 -5.25 -17.83 11.95
C VAL A 71 -3.99 -17.76 11.08
N VAL A 72 -3.87 -16.78 10.19
CA VAL A 72 -2.71 -16.64 9.30
C VAL A 72 -1.39 -16.38 10.06
N GLU A 73 -1.45 -15.81 11.26
CA GLU A 73 -0.26 -15.62 12.12
C GLU A 73 0.14 -16.91 12.85
N GLU A 74 -0.76 -17.88 12.99
CA GLU A 74 -0.55 -19.12 13.75
C GLU A 74 -0.21 -20.34 12.87
N ILE A 75 -0.47 -20.27 11.56
CA ILE A 75 -0.16 -21.36 10.61
C ILE A 75 1.33 -21.41 10.23
N PRO A 76 1.82 -22.55 9.67
CA PRO A 76 3.20 -22.65 9.22
C PRO A 76 3.61 -21.50 8.29
N SER A 77 4.83 -21.00 8.46
CA SER A 77 5.34 -19.81 7.76
C SER A 77 5.18 -19.90 6.24
N GLU A 78 5.47 -21.05 5.65
CA GLU A 78 5.32 -21.29 4.21
C GLU A 78 3.88 -21.09 3.73
N GLU A 79 2.90 -21.60 4.48
CA GLU A 79 1.47 -21.45 4.16
C GLU A 79 1.01 -20.00 4.35
N ALA A 80 1.48 -19.33 5.41
CA ALA A 80 1.21 -17.91 5.62
C ALA A 80 1.81 -17.04 4.50
N HIS A 81 3.01 -17.39 4.02
CA HIS A 81 3.64 -16.74 2.87
C HIS A 81 2.83 -16.94 1.58
N GLN A 82 2.40 -18.18 1.30
CA GLN A 82 1.56 -18.47 0.13
C GLN A 82 0.22 -17.74 0.18
N PHE A 83 -0.44 -17.73 1.35
CA PHE A 83 -1.67 -16.97 1.58
C PHE A 83 -1.46 -15.49 1.29
N ARG A 84 -0.48 -14.86 1.95
CA ARG A 84 -0.20 -13.42 1.78
C ARG A 84 0.13 -13.09 0.34
N ARG A 85 0.94 -13.91 -0.34
CA ARG A 85 1.30 -13.73 -1.76
C ARG A 85 0.08 -13.82 -2.68
N GLN A 86 -0.79 -14.82 -2.49
CA GLN A 86 -1.99 -14.99 -3.31
C GLN A 86 -2.92 -13.77 -3.20
N PHE A 87 -3.21 -13.33 -1.97
CA PHE A 87 -4.15 -12.24 -1.76
C PHE A 87 -3.54 -10.86 -2.01
N LEU A 88 -2.22 -10.71 -1.90
CA LEU A 88 -1.51 -9.53 -2.39
C LEU A 88 -1.66 -9.43 -3.91
N LYS A 89 -1.36 -10.52 -4.65
CA LYS A 89 -1.52 -10.55 -6.11
C LYS A 89 -2.96 -10.24 -6.54
N ALA A 90 -3.96 -10.85 -5.88
CA ALA A 90 -5.36 -10.58 -6.16
C ALA A 90 -5.73 -9.09 -5.94
N ARG A 91 -5.12 -8.44 -4.95
CA ARG A 91 -5.32 -7.02 -4.68
C ARG A 91 -4.71 -6.15 -5.77
N GLU A 92 -3.45 -6.39 -6.15
CA GLU A 92 -2.79 -5.61 -7.20
C GLU A 92 -3.54 -5.76 -8.53
N SER A 93 -3.95 -6.98 -8.91
CA SER A 93 -4.75 -7.18 -10.13
C SER A 93 -6.08 -6.43 -10.11
N CYS A 94 -6.74 -6.30 -8.95
CA CYS A 94 -7.97 -5.51 -8.83
C CYS A 94 -7.71 -3.99 -8.94
N LEU A 95 -6.54 -3.52 -8.50
CA LEU A 95 -6.14 -2.14 -8.73
C LEU A 95 -5.89 -1.87 -10.23
N ASP A 96 -5.28 -2.83 -10.93
CA ASP A 96 -5.06 -2.78 -12.39
C ASP A 96 -6.37 -2.75 -13.18
N ASP A 97 -7.44 -3.38 -12.68
CA ASP A 97 -8.79 -3.31 -13.27
C ASP A 97 -9.38 -1.88 -13.25
N CYS A 98 -8.74 -0.94 -12.55
CA CYS A 98 -9.09 0.48 -12.55
C CYS A 98 -10.56 0.76 -12.21
N HIS A 99 -11.07 0.16 -11.13
CA HIS A 99 -12.40 0.48 -10.60
C HIS A 99 -12.48 1.88 -10.00
N GLY A 100 -13.72 2.35 -9.76
CA GLY A 100 -14.00 3.67 -9.24
C GLY A 100 -13.98 4.75 -10.32
N ARG A 101 -13.82 6.01 -9.91
CA ARG A 101 -13.92 7.18 -10.80
C ARG A 101 -12.71 7.38 -11.71
N CYS A 102 -11.58 6.75 -11.40
CA CYS A 102 -10.34 6.88 -12.18
C CYS A 102 -9.89 8.33 -12.39
N VAL A 103 -9.97 9.16 -11.34
CA VAL A 103 -9.66 10.60 -11.40
C VAL A 103 -8.25 10.87 -11.93
N LEU A 104 -7.28 9.99 -11.64
CA LEU A 104 -5.90 10.18 -12.05
C LEU A 104 -5.65 9.88 -13.54
N ARG A 105 -6.69 9.54 -14.33
CA ARG A 105 -6.59 9.57 -15.80
C ARG A 105 -6.45 10.97 -16.35
N ASP A 106 -6.96 11.96 -15.62
CA ASP A 106 -6.77 13.36 -15.97
C ASP A 106 -5.30 13.75 -15.74
N PRO A 107 -4.56 14.17 -16.78
CA PRO A 107 -3.17 14.60 -16.66
C PRO A 107 -2.93 15.68 -15.61
N GLN A 108 -3.92 16.55 -15.37
CA GLN A 108 -3.84 17.59 -14.34
C GLN A 108 -3.80 16.97 -12.94
N CYS A 109 -4.63 15.95 -12.70
CA CYS A 109 -4.67 15.24 -11.43
C CYS A 109 -3.44 14.36 -11.21
N SER A 110 -3.02 13.59 -12.23
CA SER A 110 -1.82 12.77 -12.14
C SER A 110 -0.54 13.60 -12.00
N GLY A 111 -0.48 14.73 -12.71
CA GLY A 111 0.63 15.69 -12.62
C GLY A 111 0.80 16.24 -11.21
N ALA A 112 -0.29 16.62 -10.54
CA ALA A 112 -0.23 17.08 -9.14
C ALA A 112 0.35 16.02 -8.18
N VAL A 113 0.10 14.73 -8.43
CA VAL A 113 0.70 13.66 -7.63
C VAL A 113 2.19 13.51 -7.94
N ALA A 114 2.56 13.44 -9.21
CA ALA A 114 3.95 13.33 -9.64
C ALA A 114 4.81 14.50 -9.13
N ASP A 115 4.33 15.74 -9.29
CA ASP A 115 5.01 16.94 -8.80
C ASP A 115 5.18 16.90 -7.28
N SER A 116 4.18 16.41 -6.55
CA SER A 116 4.26 16.27 -5.10
C SER A 116 5.25 15.19 -4.64
N LEU A 117 5.38 14.09 -5.39
CA LEU A 117 6.34 13.02 -5.12
C LEU A 117 7.78 13.49 -5.39
N LEU A 118 8.00 14.33 -6.41
CA LEU A 118 9.32 14.83 -6.78
C LEU A 118 9.75 16.08 -5.98
N LYS A 119 8.83 16.77 -5.32
CA LYS A 119 9.06 18.10 -4.72
C LYS A 119 10.24 18.19 -3.75
N PHE A 120 10.47 17.14 -2.96
CA PHE A 120 11.50 17.11 -1.91
C PHE A 120 12.44 15.91 -2.07
N ASP A 121 12.53 15.36 -3.28
CA ASP A 121 13.51 14.34 -3.60
C ASP A 121 14.95 14.87 -3.40
N GLY A 122 15.80 14.05 -2.80
CA GLY A 122 17.17 14.41 -2.41
C GLY A 122 17.30 15.28 -1.15
N ASP A 123 16.17 15.72 -0.57
CA ASP A 123 16.13 16.50 0.69
C ASP A 123 15.49 15.68 1.82
N ARG A 124 14.20 15.34 1.70
CA ARG A 124 13.44 14.67 2.78
C ARG A 124 13.41 13.15 2.65
N TYR A 125 13.59 12.66 1.44
CA TYR A 125 13.57 11.26 1.05
C TYR A 125 14.33 11.13 -0.27
N SER A 126 14.73 9.91 -0.58
CA SER A 126 15.21 9.56 -1.92
C SER A 126 14.07 8.88 -2.66
N MET A 127 13.58 9.51 -3.73
CA MET A 127 12.52 9.00 -4.59
C MET A 127 13.13 8.12 -5.68
N GLY A 128 12.50 6.99 -5.93
CA GLY A 128 12.83 6.13 -7.07
C GLY A 128 11.76 6.16 -8.14
N ASP A 129 11.64 5.05 -8.84
CA ASP A 129 10.63 4.88 -9.87
C ASP A 129 9.24 4.92 -9.26
N PHE A 130 8.32 5.56 -9.98
CA PHE A 130 6.92 5.60 -9.64
C PHE A 130 6.05 5.57 -10.89
N VAL A 131 4.80 5.14 -10.71
CA VAL A 131 3.76 5.17 -11.74
C VAL A 131 2.47 5.67 -11.12
N VAL A 132 1.87 6.67 -11.77
CA VAL A 132 0.53 7.15 -11.43
C VAL A 132 -0.48 6.46 -12.33
N MET A 133 -1.18 5.48 -11.77
CA MET A 133 -2.23 4.72 -12.43
C MET A 133 -3.59 5.44 -12.25
N PRO A 134 -4.62 5.13 -13.06
CA PRO A 134 -5.93 5.80 -13.02
C PRO A 134 -6.58 5.99 -11.64
N ASN A 135 -6.39 5.04 -10.71
CA ASN A 135 -7.00 5.06 -9.38
C ASN A 135 -6.00 4.76 -8.24
N HIS A 136 -4.72 4.63 -8.53
CA HIS A 136 -3.69 4.31 -7.55
C HIS A 136 -2.30 4.76 -8.03
N VAL A 137 -1.31 4.73 -7.15
CA VAL A 137 0.06 5.11 -7.43
C VAL A 137 0.97 4.13 -6.75
N HIS A 138 1.95 3.61 -7.47
CA HIS A 138 3.04 2.82 -6.93
C HIS A 138 4.32 3.63 -6.99
N PHE A 139 5.14 3.55 -5.95
CA PHE A 139 6.44 4.21 -5.94
C PHE A 139 7.43 3.52 -5.00
N LEU A 140 8.71 3.68 -5.30
CA LEU A 140 9.82 3.30 -4.44
C LEU A 140 10.37 4.56 -3.77
N ALA A 141 10.63 4.50 -2.46
CA ALA A 141 11.30 5.57 -1.75
C ALA A 141 12.12 5.04 -0.57
N ALA A 142 13.17 5.78 -0.20
CA ALA A 142 13.94 5.55 1.03
C ALA A 142 13.83 6.76 1.95
N PHE A 143 13.77 6.49 3.25
CA PHE A 143 13.60 7.51 4.29
C PHE A 143 14.67 7.36 5.37
N ALA A 144 15.07 8.49 5.96
CA ALA A 144 16.04 8.48 7.06
C ALA A 144 15.51 7.73 8.31
N THR A 145 14.19 7.79 8.56
CA THR A 145 13.54 7.15 9.72
C THR A 145 12.09 6.78 9.41
N GLU A 146 11.51 5.88 10.22
CA GLU A 146 10.09 5.50 10.18
C GLU A 146 9.16 6.72 10.39
N GLN A 147 9.53 7.60 11.32
CA GLN A 147 8.76 8.79 11.64
C GLN A 147 8.69 9.73 10.43
N THR A 148 9.80 9.87 9.70
CA THR A 148 9.84 10.64 8.46
C THR A 148 8.99 9.99 7.38
N MET A 149 9.06 8.67 7.20
CA MET A 149 8.19 7.94 6.26
C MET A 149 6.71 8.18 6.56
N GLY A 150 6.27 7.95 7.79
CA GLY A 150 4.87 8.09 8.17
C GLY A 150 4.34 9.53 8.00
N ARG A 151 5.15 10.52 8.40
CA ARG A 151 4.80 11.94 8.21
C ARG A 151 4.74 12.30 6.73
N GLN A 152 5.66 11.79 5.92
CA GLN A 152 5.72 12.10 4.50
C GLN A 152 4.56 11.46 3.73
N CYS A 153 4.21 10.21 4.00
CA CYS A 153 3.02 9.56 3.43
C CYS A 153 1.74 10.35 3.74
N THR A 154 1.58 10.76 5.00
CA THR A 154 0.44 11.60 5.41
C THR A 154 0.44 12.93 4.67
N SER A 155 1.61 13.57 4.54
CA SER A 155 1.76 14.85 3.87
C SER A 155 1.42 14.77 2.38
N TRP A 156 1.96 13.77 1.66
CA TRP A 156 1.67 13.56 0.23
C TRP A 156 0.18 13.34 0.00
N MET A 157 -0.43 12.40 0.74
CA MET A 157 -1.84 12.08 0.58
C MET A 157 -2.72 13.30 0.89
N HIS A 158 -2.45 14.02 1.99
CA HIS A 158 -3.23 15.19 2.36
C HIS A 158 -3.12 16.32 1.34
N TYR A 159 -1.88 16.68 0.95
CA TYR A 159 -1.64 17.76 0.00
C TYR A 159 -2.25 17.47 -1.37
N THR A 160 -1.99 16.29 -1.93
CA THR A 160 -2.51 15.92 -3.26
C THR A 160 -4.03 15.76 -3.24
N ALA A 161 -4.62 15.22 -2.17
CA ALA A 161 -6.07 15.16 -2.04
C ALA A 161 -6.70 16.57 -2.07
N HIS A 162 -6.09 17.54 -1.37
CA HIS A 162 -6.57 18.92 -1.36
C HIS A 162 -6.51 19.56 -2.76
N ILE A 163 -5.38 19.44 -3.45
CA ILE A 163 -5.18 19.98 -4.80
C ILE A 163 -6.16 19.34 -5.81
N ILE A 164 -6.25 18.01 -5.83
CA ILE A 164 -7.12 17.28 -6.76
C ILE A 164 -8.59 17.60 -6.50
N ASN A 165 -9.00 17.63 -5.23
CA ASN A 165 -10.36 18.04 -4.88
C ASN A 165 -10.68 19.46 -5.36
N GLY A 166 -9.71 20.39 -5.31
CA GLY A 166 -9.85 21.72 -5.88
C GLY A 166 -10.08 21.71 -7.41
N PHE A 167 -9.39 20.83 -8.15
CA PHE A 167 -9.63 20.68 -9.60
C PHE A 167 -11.01 20.11 -9.92
N LEU A 168 -11.55 19.28 -9.03
CA LEU A 168 -12.84 18.61 -9.22
C LEU A 168 -14.03 19.39 -8.64
N ASP A 169 -13.79 20.51 -7.95
CA ASP A 169 -14.79 21.22 -7.13
C ASP A 169 -15.48 20.30 -6.11
N GLN A 170 -14.67 19.53 -5.37
CA GLN A 170 -15.11 18.54 -4.40
C GLN A 170 -14.46 18.74 -3.03
N SER A 171 -15.02 18.11 -2.00
CA SER A 171 -14.48 18.12 -0.63
C SER A 171 -14.53 16.74 0.03
N CYS A 172 -14.57 15.68 -0.78
CA CYS A 172 -14.64 14.31 -0.30
C CYS A 172 -13.27 13.70 0.01
N ARG A 173 -13.27 12.57 0.71
CA ARG A 173 -12.06 11.76 0.90
C ARG A 173 -11.56 11.24 -0.45
N PHE A 174 -10.37 11.66 -0.85
CA PHE A 174 -9.76 11.24 -2.10
C PHE A 174 -8.99 9.92 -1.96
N TRP A 175 -8.01 9.88 -1.06
CA TRP A 175 -7.22 8.67 -0.81
C TRP A 175 -7.84 7.76 0.25
N GLN A 176 -7.65 6.45 0.07
CA GLN A 176 -7.82 5.47 1.13
C GLN A 176 -6.78 5.72 2.23
N PRO A 177 -7.19 5.88 3.50
CA PRO A 177 -6.27 5.96 4.63
C PRO A 177 -5.47 4.66 4.78
N ASP A 178 -4.30 4.78 5.41
CA ASP A 178 -3.41 3.66 5.68
C ASP A 178 -2.90 3.02 4.38
N PRO A 179 -1.88 3.62 3.73
CA PRO A 179 -1.35 3.14 2.46
C PRO A 179 -0.82 1.71 2.61
N PHE A 180 -0.57 1.02 1.51
CA PHE A 180 0.16 -0.25 1.60
C PHE A 180 1.64 0.03 1.44
N ASP A 181 2.46 -0.66 2.22
CA ASP A 181 3.90 -0.67 2.03
C ASP A 181 4.53 -1.99 2.43
N HIS A 182 5.71 -2.23 1.88
CA HIS A 182 6.63 -3.27 2.33
C HIS A 182 8.07 -2.88 1.98
N LEU A 183 9.01 -3.32 2.81
CA LEU A 183 10.44 -3.18 2.55
C LEU A 183 10.86 -4.09 1.41
N VAL A 184 11.66 -3.55 0.49
CA VAL A 184 12.23 -4.30 -0.64
C VAL A 184 13.36 -5.20 -0.12
N ARG A 185 13.31 -6.50 -0.44
CA ARG A 185 14.21 -7.52 0.13
C ARG A 185 15.23 -8.05 -0.87
N SER A 186 14.96 -7.91 -2.16
CA SER A 186 15.77 -8.40 -3.27
C SER A 186 15.79 -7.39 -4.41
N PRO A 187 16.84 -7.37 -5.24
CA PRO A 187 16.87 -6.61 -6.49
C PRO A 187 15.85 -7.10 -7.53
N GLU A 188 15.51 -8.40 -7.50
CA GLU A 188 14.46 -9.03 -8.31
C GLU A 188 13.06 -8.85 -7.71
#